data_AF-A0A2J2HFH4-F1
#
_entry.id   AF-A0A2J2HFH4-F1
#
_cell.length_a   1.000
_cell.length_b   1.000
_cell.length_c   1.000
_cell.angle_alpha   90.00
_cell.angle_beta   90.00
_cell.angle_gamma   90.00
#
_symmetry.space_group_name_H-M   'P 1'
#
loop_
_entity.id
_entity.type
_entity.pdbx_description
1 polymer ?
#
loop_
_entity_poly.entity_id
_entity_poly.type
_entity_poly.pdbx_seq_one_letter_code
_entity_poly.pdbx_strand_id
1 'polypeptide(L)'
;MNGEAKLASTLIIKRKANKWYAIFAFELKPRVMKPQSIISFDINENTVAVGKINLPSTAGKVADWNRQYLTPQLYMIRTDFGKLARRYGKIRNAIIERLKPHFILPSGNYVNVTNTREFRKRVRKLRERGRKLGRVRHVANELTKTPAIIITEELGERPQDEMIWRKQG
;
A
#
# COMPACT_ATOMS: atom_id res chain seq x y z
N MET A 1 28.03 -18.66 5.68
CA MET A 1 27.32 -17.47 5.17
C MET A 1 27.50 -17.45 3.66
N ASN A 2 26.46 -17.72 2.87
CA ASN A 2 26.57 -18.07 1.44
C ASN A 2 26.78 -16.87 0.48
N GLY A 3 27.39 -15.77 0.94
CA GLY A 3 27.71 -14.61 0.06
C GLY A 3 26.52 -13.81 -0.50
N GLU A 4 25.29 -14.11 -0.09
CA GLU A 4 24.06 -13.45 -0.58
C GLU A 4 23.77 -12.09 0.08
N ALA A 5 24.34 -11.85 1.25
CA ALA A 5 24.20 -10.61 2.01
C ALA A 5 25.56 -10.08 2.44
N LYS A 6 25.89 -8.85 2.06
CA LYS A 6 27.10 -8.13 2.49
C LYS A 6 26.71 -7.06 3.48
N LEU A 7 27.39 -6.98 4.63
CA LEU A 7 27.20 -5.84 5.53
C LEU A 7 27.65 -4.57 4.80
N ALA A 8 26.71 -3.66 4.55
CA ALA A 8 26.98 -2.41 3.85
C ALA A 8 27.45 -1.34 4.84
N SER A 9 26.80 -1.25 5.99
CA SER A 9 27.20 -0.34 7.06
C SER A 9 26.55 -0.68 8.40
N THR A 10 27.22 -0.31 9.49
CA THR A 10 26.60 -0.23 10.82
C THR A 10 26.17 1.22 11.03
N LEU A 11 24.86 1.46 11.00
CA LEU A 11 24.33 2.82 10.92
C LEU A 11 24.35 3.54 12.28
N ILE A 12 23.93 2.86 13.35
CA ILE A 12 23.76 3.47 14.67
C ILE A 12 23.96 2.41 15.76
N ILE A 13 24.86 2.68 16.70
CA ILE A 13 24.93 1.99 18.00
C ILE A 13 24.49 3.00 19.07
N LYS A 14 23.35 2.75 19.72
CA LYS A 14 22.80 3.67 20.72
C LYS A 14 22.31 2.92 21.95
N ARG A 15 22.67 3.44 23.13
CA ARG A 15 22.13 2.98 24.41
C ARG A 15 20.84 3.73 24.74
N LYS A 16 19.75 3.02 25.02
CA LYS A 16 18.48 3.59 25.47
C LYS A 16 17.84 2.68 26.51
N ALA A 17 17.42 3.24 27.65
CA ALA A 17 16.79 2.50 28.75
C ALA A 17 17.58 1.24 29.17
N ASN A 18 18.90 1.40 29.37
CA ASN A 18 19.85 0.34 29.73
C ASN A 18 19.99 -0.81 28.71
N LYS A 19 19.47 -0.66 27.48
CA LYS A 19 19.64 -1.61 26.38
C LYS A 19 20.45 -1.00 25.25
N TRP A 20 21.33 -1.78 24.65
CA TRP A 20 22.09 -1.41 23.45
C TRP A 20 21.31 -1.80 22.20
N TYR A 21 21.21 -0.86 21.27
CA TYR A 21 20.60 -1.08 19.96
C TYR A 21 21.66 -0.82 18.89
N ALA A 22 21.89 -1.81 18.04
CA ALA A 22 22.72 -1.69 16.84
C ALA A 22 21.84 -1.88 15.61
N ILE A 23 21.96 -1.00 14.62
CA ILE A 23 21.30 -1.13 13.32
C ILE A 23 22.36 -1.47 12.29
N PHE A 24 22.20 -2.62 11.65
CA PHE A 24 23.04 -3.08 10.55
C PHE A 24 22.26 -2.97 9.24
N ALA A 25 22.84 -2.31 8.24
CA ALA A 25 22.33 -2.30 6.88
C ALA A 25 23.11 -3.31 6.06
N PHE A 26 22.39 -4.22 5.43
CA PHE A 26 22.97 -5.22 4.53
C PHE A 26 22.59 -4.90 3.09
N GLU A 27 23.57 -4.98 2.21
CA GLU A 27 23.34 -5.01 0.77
C GLU A 27 23.07 -6.46 0.37
N LEU A 28 21.91 -6.68 -0.24
CA LEU A 28 21.48 -7.99 -0.70
C LEU A 28 21.70 -8.06 -2.20
N LYS A 29 22.36 -9.13 -2.67
CA LYS A 29 22.36 -9.41 -4.10
C LYS A 29 20.94 -9.79 -4.54
N PRO A 30 20.40 -9.20 -5.61
CA PRO A 30 19.08 -9.59 -6.12
C PRO A 30 19.08 -11.08 -6.44
N ARG A 31 18.16 -11.86 -5.85
CA ARG A 31 17.98 -13.26 -6.23
C ARG A 31 17.34 -13.31 -7.63
N VAL A 32 18.10 -13.78 -8.62
CA VAL A 32 17.58 -14.05 -9.96
C VAL A 32 16.90 -15.42 -9.93
N MET A 33 15.58 -15.44 -10.01
CA MET A 33 14.77 -16.66 -10.07
C MET A 33 13.97 -16.69 -11.37
N LYS A 34 13.78 -17.89 -11.95
CA LYS A 34 12.89 -18.06 -13.09
C LYS A 34 11.45 -17.77 -12.66
N PRO A 35 10.67 -16.98 -13.42
CA PRO A 35 9.27 -16.76 -13.12
C PRO A 35 8.50 -18.07 -13.06
N GLN A 36 7.70 -18.25 -12.01
CA GLN A 36 6.87 -19.43 -11.79
C GLN A 36 5.39 -19.14 -12.04
N SER A 37 4.98 -17.88 -11.98
CA SER A 37 3.59 -17.49 -12.21
C SER A 37 3.44 -16.20 -13.00
N ILE A 38 2.29 -16.03 -13.64
CA ILE A 38 1.79 -14.75 -14.11
C ILE A 38 0.74 -14.29 -13.12
N ILE A 39 0.83 -13.04 -12.67
CA ILE A 39 -0.13 -12.42 -11.77
C ILE A 39 -0.67 -11.17 -12.44
N SER A 40 -1.99 -11.04 -12.49
CA SER A 40 -2.70 -9.82 -12.81
C SER A 40 -3.55 -9.42 -11.61
N PHE A 41 -3.72 -8.13 -11.37
CA PHE A 41 -4.60 -7.66 -10.32
C PHE A 41 -5.33 -6.38 -10.73
N ASP A 42 -6.50 -6.19 -10.13
CA ASP A 42 -7.29 -4.96 -10.19
C ASP A 42 -7.47 -4.38 -8.79
N ILE A 43 -7.43 -3.06 -8.66
CA ILE A 43 -7.48 -2.36 -7.37
C ILE A 43 -8.76 -1.55 -7.27
N ASN A 44 -9.55 -1.85 -6.24
CA ASN A 44 -10.68 -1.05 -5.81
C ASN A 44 -10.41 -0.44 -4.40
N GLU A 45 -11.26 0.48 -3.97
CA GLU A 45 -11.15 1.26 -2.73
C GLU A 45 -10.99 0.37 -1.47
N ASN A 46 -11.54 -0.84 -1.46
CA ASN A 46 -11.50 -1.71 -0.28
C ASN A 46 -10.94 -3.12 -0.55
N THR A 47 -10.61 -3.44 -1.80
CA THR A 47 -10.21 -4.79 -2.21
C THR A 47 -9.23 -4.74 -3.38
N VAL A 48 -8.35 -5.73 -3.45
CA VAL A 48 -7.55 -6.03 -4.63
C VAL A 48 -8.00 -7.40 -5.13
N ALA A 49 -8.50 -7.47 -6.36
CA ALA A 49 -8.80 -8.73 -7.03
C ALA A 49 -7.53 -9.22 -7.71
N VAL A 50 -7.18 -10.49 -7.52
CA VAL A 50 -5.93 -11.07 -8.04
C VAL A 50 -6.25 -12.31 -8.86
N GLY A 51 -5.75 -12.34 -10.10
CA GLY A 51 -5.69 -13.51 -10.94
C GLY A 51 -4.27 -14.04 -11.03
N LYS A 52 -4.09 -15.33 -10.73
CA LYS A 52 -2.80 -16.01 -10.76
C LYS A 52 -2.84 -17.24 -11.65
N ILE A 53 -1.85 -17.35 -12.53
CA ILE A 53 -1.64 -18.50 -13.42
C ILE A 53 -0.26 -19.08 -13.12
N ASN A 54 -0.18 -20.39 -12.95
CA ASN A 54 1.08 -21.08 -12.68
C ASN A 54 1.70 -21.57 -14.00
N LEU A 55 2.90 -21.10 -14.34
CA LEU A 55 3.54 -21.31 -15.64
C LEU A 55 3.89 -22.79 -15.94
N PRO A 56 4.47 -23.57 -15.01
CA PRO A 56 4.78 -24.98 -15.25
C PRO A 56 3.55 -25.83 -15.57
N SER A 57 2.41 -25.58 -14.91
CA SER A 57 1.16 -26.29 -15.21
C SER A 57 0.51 -25.84 -16.52
N THR A 58 0.89 -24.67 -17.02
CA THR A 58 0.34 -24.09 -18.26
C THR A 58 1.07 -24.59 -19.51
N ALA A 59 2.38 -24.80 -19.44
CA ALA A 59 3.18 -25.27 -20.57
C ALA A 59 2.66 -26.60 -21.14
N GLY A 60 2.36 -27.59 -20.27
CA GLY A 60 1.80 -28.88 -20.70
C GLY A 60 0.43 -28.74 -21.35
N LYS A 61 -0.48 -27.95 -20.76
CA LYS A 61 -1.84 -27.75 -21.29
C LYS A 61 -1.89 -27.04 -22.64
N VAL A 62 -0.94 -26.12 -22.88
CA VAL A 62 -0.80 -25.44 -24.17
C VAL A 62 -0.22 -26.40 -25.22
N ALA A 63 0.74 -27.25 -24.83
CA ALA A 63 1.33 -28.26 -25.70
C ALA A 63 0.30 -29.32 -26.14
N ASP A 64 -0.61 -29.70 -25.24
CA ASP A 64 -1.69 -30.67 -25.51
C ASP A 64 -2.85 -30.08 -26.33
N TRP A 65 -2.73 -28.84 -26.81
CA TRP A 65 -3.76 -28.06 -27.54
C TRP A 65 -5.12 -28.02 -26.84
N ASN A 66 -5.17 -28.35 -25.54
CA ASN A 66 -6.37 -28.37 -24.74
C ASN A 66 -6.60 -26.96 -24.17
N ARG A 67 -6.86 -26.02 -25.09
CA ARG A 67 -7.02 -24.57 -24.86
C ARG A 67 -8.28 -24.23 -24.05
N GLN A 68 -9.16 -25.19 -23.80
CA GLN A 68 -10.37 -24.97 -23.02
C GLN A 68 -10.03 -24.91 -21.53
N TYR A 69 -9.75 -23.68 -21.09
CA TYR A 69 -9.74 -23.22 -19.70
C TYR A 69 -8.57 -23.69 -18.83
N LEU A 70 -7.45 -22.96 -18.96
CA LEU A 70 -6.62 -22.70 -17.80
C LEU A 70 -7.47 -21.89 -16.80
N THR A 71 -8.08 -22.56 -15.83
CA THR A 71 -8.77 -21.87 -14.73
C THR A 71 -7.73 -21.13 -13.90
N PRO A 72 -7.73 -19.78 -13.94
CA PRO A 72 -6.81 -19.02 -13.10
C PRO A 72 -7.21 -19.16 -11.64
N GLN A 73 -6.24 -19.10 -10.74
CA GLN A 73 -6.52 -18.93 -9.32
C GLN A 73 -6.96 -17.50 -9.10
N LEU A 74 -8.23 -17.31 -8.74
CA LEU A 74 -8.82 -16.02 -8.42
C LEU A 74 -8.97 -15.88 -6.91
N TYR A 75 -8.42 -14.82 -6.33
CA TYR A 75 -8.60 -14.50 -4.92
C TYR A 75 -8.65 -12.99 -4.69
N MET A 76 -9.15 -12.59 -3.52
CA MET A 76 -9.28 -11.19 -3.15
C MET A 76 -8.46 -10.88 -1.89
N ILE A 77 -7.79 -9.74 -1.88
CA ILE A 77 -7.12 -9.19 -0.70
C ILE A 77 -7.94 -7.99 -0.20
N ARG A 78 -8.39 -8.04 1.05
CA ARG A 78 -9.10 -6.91 1.66
C ARG A 78 -8.12 -5.84 2.13
N THR A 79 -8.30 -4.60 1.68
CA THR A 79 -7.45 -3.46 2.02
C THR A 79 -8.14 -2.47 2.97
N ASP A 80 -9.47 -2.33 2.83
CA ASP A 80 -10.31 -1.40 3.60
C ASP A 80 -9.83 0.07 3.51
N PHE A 81 -9.22 0.51 2.40
CA PHE A 81 -8.71 1.89 2.27
C PHE A 81 -9.85 2.92 2.36
N GLY A 82 -11.01 2.63 1.80
CA GLY A 82 -12.18 3.49 1.88
C GLY A 82 -12.70 3.65 3.31
N LYS A 83 -12.76 2.55 4.07
CA LYS A 83 -13.12 2.61 5.50
C LYS A 83 -12.11 3.43 6.30
N LEU A 84 -10.83 3.27 6.02
CA LEU A 84 -9.75 4.06 6.62
C LEU A 84 -9.90 5.56 6.30
N ALA A 85 -10.15 5.89 5.03
CA ALA A 85 -10.37 7.26 4.59
C ALA A 85 -11.59 7.91 5.27
N ARG A 86 -12.73 7.20 5.33
CA ARG A 86 -13.95 7.67 6.02
C ARG A 86 -13.71 7.88 7.51
N ARG A 87 -13.04 6.94 8.18
CA ARG A 87 -12.68 7.07 9.60
C ARG A 87 -11.80 8.29 9.82
N TYR A 88 -10.78 8.48 8.99
CA TYR A 88 -9.90 9.64 9.08
C TYR A 88 -10.66 10.95 8.89
N GLY A 89 -11.55 11.02 7.89
CA GLY A 89 -12.44 12.16 7.66
C GLY A 89 -13.29 12.49 8.89
N LYS A 90 -13.96 11.49 9.49
CA LYS A 90 -14.77 11.67 10.71
C LYS A 90 -13.94 12.22 11.87
N ILE A 91 -12.76 11.64 12.14
CA ILE A 91 -11.89 12.09 13.22
C ILE A 91 -11.35 13.51 12.96
N ARG A 92 -10.94 13.80 11.73
CA ARG A 92 -10.45 15.13 11.33
C ARG A 92 -11.54 16.18 11.52
N ASN A 93 -12.77 15.91 11.10
CA ASN A 93 -13.90 16.82 11.26
C ASN A 93 -14.23 17.05 12.74
N ALA A 94 -14.25 15.99 13.56
CA ALA A 94 -14.47 16.12 15.00
C ALA A 94 -13.38 16.97 15.69
N ILE A 95 -12.13 16.87 15.25
CA ILE A 95 -11.05 17.75 15.73
C ILE A 95 -11.28 19.20 15.32
N ILE A 96 -11.73 19.44 14.08
CA ILE A 96 -12.02 20.79 13.59
C ILE A 96 -13.15 21.41 14.41
N GLU A 97 -14.29 20.71 14.58
CA GLU A 97 -15.42 21.21 15.36
C GLU A 97 -15.05 21.52 16.81
N ARG A 98 -14.23 20.67 17.44
CA ARG A 98 -13.76 20.91 18.81
C ARG A 98 -12.84 22.13 18.92
N LEU A 99 -12.09 22.45 17.88
CA LEU A 99 -11.15 23.57 17.90
C LEU A 99 -11.77 24.88 17.44
N LYS A 100 -12.76 24.84 16.54
CA LYS A 100 -13.44 26.02 15.96
C LYS A 100 -13.77 27.12 16.99
N PRO A 101 -14.41 26.84 18.14
CA PRO A 101 -14.77 27.89 19.10
C PRO A 101 -13.57 28.69 19.65
N HIS A 102 -12.38 28.10 19.68
CA HIS A 102 -11.17 28.78 20.18
C HIS A 102 -10.48 29.67 19.14
N PHE A 103 -10.97 29.68 17.90
CA PHE A 103 -10.42 30.46 16.79
C PHE A 103 -11.47 31.38 16.16
N ILE A 104 -12.44 31.83 16.97
CA ILE A 104 -13.43 32.84 16.61
C ILE A 104 -12.74 34.20 16.53
N LEU A 105 -12.99 34.94 15.45
CA LEU A 105 -12.56 36.31 15.27
C LEU A 105 -13.60 37.28 15.87
N PRO A 106 -13.21 38.52 16.23
CA PRO A 106 -14.15 39.56 16.66
C PRO A 106 -15.28 39.84 15.65
N SER A 107 -15.06 39.52 14.37
CA SER A 107 -16.06 39.64 13.29
C SER A 107 -17.10 38.51 13.28
N GLY A 108 -17.05 37.54 14.20
CA GLY A 108 -17.92 36.36 14.23
C GLY A 108 -17.51 35.23 13.28
N ASN A 109 -16.52 35.47 12.41
CA ASN A 109 -15.97 34.48 11.49
C ASN A 109 -14.90 33.61 12.18
N TYR A 110 -14.64 32.42 11.63
CA TYR A 110 -13.62 31.50 12.14
C TYR A 110 -12.34 31.59 11.31
N VAL A 111 -11.18 31.57 11.98
CA VAL A 111 -9.90 31.33 11.28
C VAL A 111 -9.89 29.90 10.75
N ASN A 112 -9.22 29.67 9.62
CA ASN A 112 -9.01 28.31 9.11
C ASN A 112 -8.20 27.45 10.11
N VAL A 113 -8.92 26.68 10.91
CA VAL A 113 -8.40 25.80 11.96
C VAL A 113 -7.38 24.81 11.42
N THR A 114 -7.50 24.38 10.17
CA THR A 114 -6.63 23.33 9.59
C THR A 114 -5.18 23.77 9.42
N ASN A 115 -4.91 25.08 9.36
CA ASN A 115 -3.56 25.65 9.27
C ASN A 115 -2.91 25.88 10.64
N THR A 116 -3.68 25.75 11.72
CA THR A 116 -3.21 26.05 13.08
C THR A 116 -2.23 25.00 13.61
N ARG A 117 -1.39 25.40 14.57
CA ARG A 117 -0.48 24.49 15.28
C ARG A 117 -1.25 23.43 16.08
N GLU A 118 -2.36 23.81 16.69
CA GLU A 118 -3.17 22.92 17.53
C GLU A 118 -3.83 21.79 16.73
N PHE A 119 -4.33 22.10 15.54
CA PHE A 119 -4.80 21.07 14.61
C PHE A 119 -3.67 20.12 14.20
N ARG A 120 -2.51 20.64 13.80
CA ARG A 120 -1.34 19.82 13.38
C ARG A 120 -0.85 18.91 14.51
N LYS A 121 -0.82 19.39 15.76
CA LYS A 121 -0.45 18.57 16.94
C LYS A 121 -1.38 17.37 17.13
N ARG A 122 -2.69 17.54 16.92
CA ARG A 122 -3.69 16.47 17.06
C ARG A 122 -3.63 15.48 15.89
N VAL A 123 -3.62 15.99 14.66
CA VAL A 123 -3.62 15.14 13.45
C VAL A 123 -2.33 14.36 13.28
N ARG A 124 -1.18 14.88 13.69
CA ARG A 124 0.10 14.13 13.66
C ARG A 124 0.03 12.80 14.43
N LYS A 125 -0.80 12.71 15.48
CA LYS A 125 -0.98 11.46 16.25
C LYS A 125 -1.85 10.44 15.50
N LEU A 126 -2.61 10.87 14.50
CA LEU A 126 -3.38 10.00 13.62
C LEU A 126 -2.39 9.36 12.64
N ARG A 127 -1.99 8.11 12.94
CA ARG A 127 -1.01 7.31 12.17
C ARG A 127 -1.53 6.87 10.79
N GLU A 128 -2.36 7.67 10.14
CA GLU A 128 -3.14 7.26 8.98
C GLU A 128 -2.28 6.94 7.76
N ARG A 129 -1.26 7.76 7.50
CA ARG A 129 -0.24 7.48 6.49
C ARG A 129 0.43 6.12 6.73
N GLY A 130 0.74 5.81 8.00
CA GLY A 130 1.33 4.54 8.39
C GLY A 130 0.38 3.36 8.19
N ARG A 131 -0.92 3.52 8.48
CA ARG A 131 -1.94 2.49 8.25
C ARG A 131 -2.10 2.20 6.76
N LYS A 132 -2.20 3.23 5.93
CA LYS A 132 -2.27 3.08 4.46
C LYS A 132 -1.03 2.37 3.93
N LEU A 133 0.17 2.82 4.31
CA LEU A 133 1.42 2.20 3.90
C LEU A 133 1.52 0.73 4.35
N GLY A 134 1.05 0.41 5.55
CA GLY A 134 1.00 -0.97 6.04
C GLY A 134 0.14 -1.87 5.18
N ARG A 135 -1.03 -1.39 4.72
CA ARG A 135 -1.91 -2.13 3.80
C ARG A 135 -1.27 -2.34 2.43
N VAL A 136 -0.63 -1.31 1.87
CA VAL A 136 0.11 -1.41 0.60
C VAL A 136 1.21 -2.47 0.71
N ARG A 137 2.02 -2.42 1.78
CA ARG A 137 3.09 -3.40 2.02
C ARG A 137 2.55 -4.82 2.16
N HIS A 138 1.40 -4.99 2.79
CA HIS A 138 0.77 -6.30 2.90
C HIS A 138 0.37 -6.84 1.52
N VAL A 139 -0.30 -6.05 0.68
CA VAL A 139 -0.67 -6.45 -0.69
C VAL A 139 0.58 -6.78 -1.51
N ALA A 140 1.58 -5.90 -1.51
CA ALA A 140 2.83 -6.12 -2.25
C ALA A 140 3.49 -7.44 -1.81
N ASN A 141 3.57 -7.68 -0.50
CA ASN A 141 4.13 -8.91 0.03
C ASN A 141 3.36 -10.16 -0.39
N GLU A 142 2.02 -10.11 -0.43
CA GLU A 142 1.19 -11.23 -0.93
C GLU A 142 1.46 -11.52 -2.41
N LEU A 143 1.55 -10.48 -3.24
CA LEU A 143 1.79 -10.61 -4.69
C LEU A 143 3.21 -11.12 -4.99
N THR A 144 4.20 -10.80 -4.15
CA THR A 144 5.60 -11.17 -4.36
C THR A 144 6.05 -12.43 -3.62
N LYS A 145 5.13 -13.21 -3.03
CA LYS A 145 5.47 -14.49 -2.36
C LYS A 145 6.10 -15.52 -3.30
N THR A 146 5.70 -15.50 -4.57
CA THR A 146 6.22 -16.37 -5.62
C THR A 146 6.86 -15.52 -6.72
N PRO A 147 8.03 -15.90 -7.27
CA PRO A 147 8.61 -15.23 -8.42
C PRO A 147 7.60 -15.19 -9.57
N ALA A 148 7.13 -14.00 -9.92
CA ALA A 148 6.05 -13.84 -10.88
C ALA A 148 6.29 -12.70 -11.85
N ILE A 149 5.74 -12.83 -13.05
CA ILE A 149 5.53 -11.71 -13.97
C ILE A 149 4.23 -11.03 -13.53
N ILE A 150 4.32 -9.74 -13.20
CA ILE A 150 3.16 -8.95 -12.78
C ILE A 150 2.70 -8.11 -13.99
N ILE A 151 1.45 -8.31 -14.39
CA ILE A 151 0.78 -7.54 -15.43
C ILE A 151 -0.18 -6.58 -14.72
N THR A 152 0.03 -5.29 -14.92
CA THR A 152 -0.81 -4.23 -14.36
C THR A 152 -0.95 -3.12 -15.38
N GLU A 153 -2.03 -2.36 -15.28
CA GLU A 153 -2.22 -1.15 -16.08
C GLU A 153 -1.57 0.05 -15.40
N GLU A 154 -1.09 0.98 -16.22
CA GLU A 154 -0.60 2.25 -15.71
C GLU A 154 -1.80 3.13 -15.33
N LEU A 155 -2.06 3.17 -14.03
CA LEU A 155 -3.08 4.02 -13.43
C LEU A 155 -2.45 5.41 -13.20
N GLY A 156 -2.99 6.45 -13.84
CA GLY A 156 -2.60 7.85 -13.63
C GLY A 156 -2.84 8.32 -12.18
N GLU A 157 -2.74 9.62 -11.91
CA GLU A 157 -2.91 10.14 -10.55
C GLU A 157 -4.35 10.00 -10.01
N ARG A 158 -5.35 9.98 -10.91
CA ARG A 158 -6.78 9.89 -10.58
C ARG A 158 -7.50 8.87 -11.46
N PRO A 159 -7.15 7.58 -11.34
CA PRO A 159 -7.60 6.57 -12.28
C PRO A 159 -9.12 6.39 -12.29
N GLN A 160 -9.76 6.53 -11.12
CA GLN A 160 -11.22 6.39 -11.02
C GLN A 160 -11.98 7.54 -11.68
N ASP A 161 -11.49 8.78 -11.55
CA ASP A 161 -12.12 9.94 -12.18
C ASP A 161 -11.96 9.87 -13.70
N GLU A 162 -10.75 9.56 -14.17
CA GLU A 162 -10.44 9.43 -15.61
C GLU A 162 -11.21 8.28 -16.29
N MET A 163 -11.44 7.18 -15.58
CA MET A 163 -12.25 6.05 -16.08
C MET A 163 -13.74 6.38 -16.22
N ILE A 164 -14.30 7.27 -15.38
CA ILE A 164 -15.70 7.69 -15.49
C ILE A 164 -15.90 8.57 -16.73
N TRP A 165 -14.96 9.49 -17.00
CA TRP A 165 -15.03 10.38 -18.17
C TRP A 165 -14.87 9.65 -19.50
N ARG A 166 -14.04 8.59 -19.56
CA ARG A 166 -13.87 7.78 -20.78
C ARG A 166 -15.10 6.95 -21.17
N LYS A 167 -16.07 6.75 -20.27
CA LYS A 167 -17.29 5.98 -20.55
C LYS A 167 -18.46 6.82 -21.09
N GLN A 168 -18.31 8.15 -21.19
CA GLN A 168 -19.37 9.07 -21.64
C GLN A 168 -19.10 9.71 -23.01
N GLY A 169 -18.09 9.22 -23.75
CA GLY A 169 -17.76 9.66 -25.11
C GLY A 169 -18.10 8.62 -26.16
#